data_AF-A0A0G0LUM7-F1
#
_entry.id   AF-A0A0G0LUM7-F1
#
_cell.length_a   1.000
_cell.length_b   1.000
_cell.length_c   1.000
_cell.angle_alpha   90.00
_cell.angle_beta   90.00
_cell.angle_gamma   90.00
#
_symmetry.space_group_name_H-M   'P 1'
#
loop_
_entity.id
_entity.type
_entity.pdbx_description
1 polymer ?
#
loop_
_entity_poly.entity_id
_entity_poly.type
_entity_poly.pdbx_seq_one_letter_code
_entity_poly.pdbx_strand_id
1 'polypeptide(L)'
;MLEVVYLINYMRFFRAVLAVSALFLLFFPSQNKASAASLTSAKDTITTSRPSASTPLSANAASGATQASVYDNSSRFLASDSAKLTRAGTDIDSAIIIASQSSALTTVYFGDTLGAAGQNGTDVLFVPITAMHTIQFIVPNGLPTNGDIVLTFPTLTSGDADNDASPSATTFQFNNLVSGTGGRDNIDVFDDASDISANVTITETEPSAGNPGILSINLDSGTIAGGSVVKIYLGCTASTSSSCTTQVPRIINPTKTQTAGTADTWRLSIQTEDSGDIVLDSAIVRIGTIESVQVQATVDPTLTFTIAGLANGTDIVTNNSACTSNTDDTNTGIAATATLVNLGVVGTSINIAGQDLTVSTNGQNGYSLTATSSGDLRDFSTGYAIATDNTLPGTFMTAGTEFFGIHACGTDVSTSDWGSATTGGGANARYAWPTQTSSLTLASRSTIASSIKTTVEYSITASGTTPAGIYQGVVTYVATATF
;
A
#
# COMPACT_ATOMS: atom_id res chain seq x y z
N MET A 1 91.23 -20.53 -49.83
CA MET A 1 91.65 -19.69 -48.68
C MET A 1 90.62 -18.61 -48.33
N LEU A 2 89.96 -17.99 -49.33
CA LEU A 2 88.93 -16.97 -49.10
C LEU A 2 87.64 -17.50 -48.40
N GLU A 3 87.19 -18.72 -48.71
CA GLU A 3 85.98 -19.30 -48.08
C GLU A 3 86.12 -19.59 -46.59
N VAL A 4 87.32 -20.00 -46.14
CA VAL A 4 87.57 -20.32 -44.72
C VAL A 4 87.53 -19.05 -43.86
N VAL A 5 87.99 -17.92 -44.40
CA VAL A 5 87.93 -16.62 -43.72
C VAL A 5 86.49 -16.13 -43.57
N TYR A 6 85.64 -16.35 -44.58
CA TYR A 6 84.21 -16.02 -44.50
C TYR A 6 83.48 -16.85 -43.44
N LEU A 7 83.75 -18.16 -43.37
CA LEU A 7 83.11 -19.04 -42.39
C LEU A 7 83.50 -18.67 -40.94
N ILE A 8 84.78 -18.33 -40.71
CA ILE A 8 85.26 -17.92 -39.38
C ILE A 8 84.64 -16.59 -38.95
N ASN A 9 84.51 -15.62 -39.88
CA ASN A 9 83.88 -14.34 -39.57
C ASN A 9 82.37 -14.48 -39.35
N TYR A 10 81.69 -15.36 -40.09
CA TYR A 10 80.27 -15.65 -39.90
C TYR A 10 80.01 -16.31 -38.52
N MET A 11 80.84 -17.27 -38.12
CA MET A 11 80.73 -17.90 -36.80
C MET A 11 81.02 -16.94 -35.64
N ARG A 12 81.94 -15.98 -35.81
CA ARG A 12 82.21 -14.94 -34.81
C ARG A 12 81.04 -13.95 -34.69
N PHE A 13 80.46 -13.54 -35.81
CA PHE A 13 79.28 -12.68 -35.84
C PHE A 13 78.07 -13.38 -35.20
N PHE A 14 77.83 -14.65 -35.54
CA PHE A 14 76.73 -15.43 -34.96
C PHE A 14 76.87 -15.61 -33.45
N ARG A 15 78.10 -15.86 -32.94
CA ARG A 15 78.35 -15.92 -31.49
C ARG A 15 78.15 -14.58 -30.79
N ALA A 16 78.54 -13.47 -31.43
CA ALA A 16 78.33 -12.13 -30.89
C ALA A 16 76.83 -11.78 -30.82
N VAL A 17 76.05 -12.11 -31.86
CA VAL A 17 74.60 -11.92 -31.87
C VAL A 17 73.92 -12.77 -30.80
N LEU A 18 74.31 -14.05 -30.66
CA LEU A 18 73.76 -14.94 -29.64
C LEU A 18 74.06 -14.44 -28.21
N ALA A 19 75.27 -13.94 -27.98
CA ALA A 19 75.68 -13.39 -26.68
C ALA A 19 74.93 -12.09 -26.35
N VAL A 20 74.72 -11.20 -27.33
CA VAL A 20 73.96 -9.96 -27.14
C VAL A 20 72.47 -10.26 -26.91
N SER A 21 71.87 -11.23 -27.62
CA SER A 21 70.49 -11.66 -27.38
C SER A 21 70.29 -12.33 -26.02
N ALA A 22 71.25 -13.15 -25.56
CA ALA A 22 71.21 -13.75 -24.23
C ALA A 22 71.38 -12.69 -23.12
N LEU A 23 72.21 -11.68 -23.34
CA LEU A 23 72.36 -10.54 -22.43
C LEU A 23 71.07 -9.70 -22.39
N PHE A 24 70.43 -9.45 -23.53
CA PHE A 24 69.14 -8.75 -23.60
C PHE A 24 68.04 -9.49 -22.82
N LEU A 25 68.00 -10.83 -22.88
CA LEU A 25 67.05 -11.65 -22.11
C LEU A 25 67.32 -11.69 -20.60
N LEU A 26 68.56 -11.43 -20.17
CA LEU A 26 68.92 -11.36 -18.74
C LEU A 26 68.70 -9.96 -18.14
N PHE A 27 68.60 -8.90 -18.95
CA PHE A 27 68.42 -7.51 -18.51
C PHE A 27 67.01 -6.95 -18.70
N PHE A 28 66.07 -7.69 -19.31
CA PHE A 28 64.65 -7.42 -19.13
C PHE A 28 64.17 -8.16 -17.89
N PRO A 29 64.02 -7.50 -16.71
CA PRO A 29 63.20 -8.10 -15.67
C PRO A 29 61.85 -8.42 -16.31
N SER A 30 61.45 -9.68 -16.25
CA SER A 30 60.06 -10.06 -16.48
C SER A 30 59.23 -9.15 -15.60
N GLN A 31 58.59 -8.14 -16.20
CA GLN A 31 57.61 -7.32 -15.54
C GLN A 31 56.51 -8.30 -15.15
N ASN A 32 56.59 -8.83 -13.93
CA ASN A 32 55.50 -9.56 -13.30
C ASN A 32 54.39 -8.52 -13.20
N LYS A 33 53.54 -8.44 -14.23
CA LYS A 33 52.21 -7.88 -14.07
C LYS A 33 51.57 -8.81 -13.06
N ALA A 34 51.63 -8.44 -11.78
CA ALA A 34 50.84 -9.07 -10.74
C ALA A 34 49.41 -9.03 -11.26
N SER A 35 48.89 -10.19 -11.64
CA SER A 35 47.49 -10.28 -12.03
C SER A 35 46.72 -10.22 -10.73
N ALA A 36 45.95 -9.16 -10.51
CA ALA A 36 45.08 -9.06 -9.36
C ALA A 36 44.22 -10.33 -9.28
N ALA A 37 44.10 -10.93 -8.09
CA ALA A 37 43.22 -12.07 -7.92
C ALA A 37 41.75 -11.62 -7.91
N SER A 38 40.82 -12.56 -8.00
CA SER A 38 39.38 -12.23 -7.97
C SER A 38 38.85 -12.29 -6.55
N LEU A 39 38.24 -11.20 -6.08
CA LEU A 39 37.44 -11.24 -4.85
C LEU A 39 36.33 -12.30 -5.01
N THR A 40 36.08 -13.08 -3.97
CA THR A 40 35.05 -14.14 -4.01
C THR A 40 33.82 -13.75 -3.20
N SER A 41 32.66 -14.33 -3.53
CA SER A 41 31.38 -14.03 -2.88
C SER A 41 30.99 -12.54 -2.86
N ALA A 42 31.52 -11.75 -3.80
CA ALA A 42 31.23 -10.33 -3.92
C ALA A 42 29.75 -10.10 -4.25
N LYS A 43 29.07 -9.28 -3.46
CA LYS A 43 27.68 -8.87 -3.67
C LYS A 43 27.43 -7.47 -3.11
N ASP A 44 26.40 -6.83 -3.65
CA ASP A 44 25.81 -5.62 -3.10
C ASP A 44 24.30 -5.83 -2.99
N THR A 45 23.73 -5.49 -1.83
CA THR A 45 22.30 -5.55 -1.55
C THR A 45 21.80 -4.17 -1.17
N ILE A 46 20.76 -3.70 -1.85
CA ILE A 46 20.14 -2.38 -1.62
C ILE A 46 18.80 -2.54 -0.88
N THR A 47 18.49 -1.61 0.02
CA THR A 47 17.21 -1.64 0.78
C THR A 47 15.97 -1.36 -0.06
N THR A 48 16.14 -0.71 -1.21
CA THR A 48 15.07 -0.47 -2.17
C THR A 48 15.63 -0.48 -3.58
N SER A 49 14.96 -1.21 -4.50
CA SER A 49 15.27 -1.16 -5.92
C SER A 49 14.54 -0.03 -6.65
N ARG A 50 13.66 0.71 -5.97
CA ARG A 50 12.84 1.75 -6.62
C ARG A 50 13.77 2.80 -7.23
N PRO A 51 13.70 3.07 -8.54
CA PRO A 51 14.47 4.14 -9.15
C PRO A 51 13.95 5.49 -8.68
N SER A 52 14.81 6.49 -8.72
CA SER A 52 14.38 7.87 -8.54
C SER A 52 13.61 8.37 -9.76
N ALA A 53 12.85 9.45 -9.60
CA ALA A 53 12.13 10.10 -10.70
C ALA A 53 12.60 11.54 -10.85
N SER A 54 12.73 12.03 -12.08
CA SER A 54 13.12 13.41 -12.36
C SER A 54 12.55 13.87 -13.70
N THR A 55 11.86 15.00 -13.72
CA THR A 55 11.28 15.59 -14.94
C THR A 55 11.31 17.11 -14.88
N PRO A 56 11.66 17.81 -15.96
CA PRO A 56 11.50 19.26 -16.03
C PRO A 56 10.02 19.66 -16.00
N LEU A 57 9.75 20.88 -15.51
CA LEU A 57 8.45 21.49 -15.71
C LEU A 57 8.20 21.76 -17.19
N SER A 58 7.02 21.44 -17.71
CA SER A 58 6.61 21.70 -19.09
C SER A 58 5.86 23.03 -19.26
N ALA A 59 5.53 23.68 -18.15
CA ALA A 59 4.97 25.02 -18.10
C ALA A 59 5.40 25.73 -16.81
N ASN A 60 5.28 27.06 -16.77
CA ASN A 60 5.49 27.82 -15.54
C ASN A 60 4.43 27.42 -14.50
N ALA A 61 4.82 27.34 -13.23
CA ALA A 61 3.92 27.14 -12.10
C ALA A 61 4.03 28.34 -11.15
N ALA A 62 2.92 28.92 -10.73
CA ALA A 62 2.95 30.01 -9.76
C ALA A 62 3.25 29.47 -8.35
N SER A 63 3.84 30.32 -7.49
CA SER A 63 3.78 30.07 -6.04
C SER A 63 2.32 30.02 -5.61
N GLY A 64 1.98 29.10 -4.70
CA GLY A 64 0.59 28.81 -4.31
C GLY A 64 -0.14 27.84 -5.25
N ALA A 65 0.47 27.37 -6.34
CA ALA A 65 -0.17 26.41 -7.24
C ALA A 65 -0.37 25.05 -6.54
N THR A 66 -1.52 24.41 -6.80
CA THR A 66 -1.86 23.05 -6.31
C THR A 66 -1.49 21.95 -7.30
N GLN A 67 -0.96 22.32 -8.47
CA GLN A 67 -0.51 21.39 -9.49
C GLN A 67 0.61 22.02 -10.34
N ALA A 68 1.40 21.17 -10.99
CA ALA A 68 2.38 21.58 -11.98
C ALA A 68 2.33 20.66 -13.21
N SER A 69 2.57 21.25 -14.39
CA SER A 69 2.72 20.50 -15.63
C SER A 69 4.18 20.07 -15.79
N VAL A 70 4.39 18.81 -16.14
CA VAL A 70 5.69 18.18 -16.34
C VAL A 70 5.76 17.53 -17.70
N TYR A 71 6.96 17.21 -18.18
CA TYR A 71 7.10 16.36 -19.37
C TYR A 71 6.80 14.91 -19.00
N ASP A 72 6.12 14.20 -19.91
CA ASP A 72 6.00 12.75 -19.83
C ASP A 72 7.36 12.11 -20.14
N ASN A 73 8.04 11.65 -19.10
CA ASN A 73 9.28 10.89 -19.16
C ASN A 73 9.02 9.39 -18.86
N SER A 74 7.76 8.94 -18.96
CA SER A 74 7.32 7.60 -18.56
C SER A 74 7.54 7.27 -17.07
N SER A 75 7.87 8.25 -16.23
CA SER A 75 7.98 8.06 -14.78
C SER A 75 6.66 8.33 -14.08
N ARG A 76 6.17 7.30 -13.40
CA ARG A 76 4.93 7.29 -12.61
C ARG A 76 5.17 7.46 -11.11
N PHE A 77 6.41 7.79 -10.72
CA PHE A 77 6.88 7.79 -9.33
C PHE A 77 7.15 9.18 -8.78
N LEU A 78 6.62 10.23 -9.43
CA LEU A 78 6.69 11.59 -8.91
C LEU A 78 5.77 11.78 -7.70
N ALA A 79 4.71 10.96 -7.53
CA ALA A 79 3.94 10.95 -6.30
C ALA A 79 4.79 10.43 -5.12
N SER A 80 5.23 11.36 -4.27
CA SER A 80 6.10 11.12 -3.13
C SER A 80 6.04 12.30 -2.17
N ASP A 81 6.27 12.03 -0.89
CA ASP A 81 6.50 13.02 0.16
C ASP A 81 7.92 13.61 0.15
N SER A 82 8.84 12.95 -0.56
CA SER A 82 10.23 13.39 -0.74
C SER A 82 10.46 14.25 -1.97
N ALA A 83 9.41 14.74 -2.64
CA ALA A 83 9.57 15.49 -3.87
C ALA A 83 10.20 16.86 -3.63
N LYS A 84 11.02 17.29 -4.59
CA LYS A 84 11.75 18.54 -4.56
C LYS A 84 11.69 19.22 -5.92
N LEU A 85 11.72 20.54 -5.91
CA LEU A 85 11.90 21.35 -7.11
C LEU A 85 13.27 22.03 -7.04
N THR A 86 14.09 21.80 -8.05
CA THR A 86 15.41 22.46 -8.17
C THR A 86 15.45 23.44 -9.32
N ARG A 87 16.33 24.43 -9.18
CA ARG A 87 16.77 25.32 -10.26
C ARG A 87 18.28 25.31 -10.30
N ALA A 88 18.86 24.93 -11.44
CA ALA A 88 20.32 24.85 -11.61
C ALA A 88 21.02 24.08 -10.46
N GLY A 89 20.44 22.95 -10.05
CA GLY A 89 20.99 22.09 -8.99
C GLY A 89 20.76 22.58 -7.56
N THR A 90 20.08 23.71 -7.35
CA THR A 90 19.72 24.19 -6.01
C THR A 90 18.25 23.94 -5.72
N ASP A 91 17.93 23.36 -4.56
CA ASP A 91 16.56 23.20 -4.08
C ASP A 91 15.91 24.59 -3.93
N ILE A 92 14.90 24.88 -4.74
CA ILE A 92 14.08 26.09 -4.61
C ILE A 92 12.79 25.83 -3.82
N ASP A 93 12.43 24.56 -3.69
CA ASP A 93 11.36 24.08 -2.81
C ASP A 93 11.65 22.62 -2.43
N SER A 94 11.87 22.37 -1.14
CA SER A 94 12.37 21.10 -0.61
C SER A 94 11.33 20.30 0.17
N ALA A 95 10.10 20.81 0.31
CA ALA A 95 9.03 20.21 1.09
C ALA A 95 7.75 20.00 0.27
N ILE A 96 7.90 19.63 -1.00
CA ILE A 96 6.76 19.38 -1.88
C ILE A 96 6.25 17.98 -1.61
N ILE A 97 4.98 17.88 -1.18
CA ILE A 97 4.26 16.61 -1.17
C ILE A 97 3.53 16.50 -2.51
N ILE A 98 3.81 15.46 -3.29
CA ILE A 98 3.03 15.13 -4.49
C ILE A 98 2.03 14.05 -4.13
N ALA A 99 0.77 14.45 -4.01
CA ALA A 99 -0.33 13.56 -3.65
C ALA A 99 -0.66 12.57 -4.78
N SER A 100 -0.60 13.01 -6.03
CA SER A 100 -0.87 12.15 -7.18
C SER A 100 -0.29 12.69 -8.49
N GLN A 101 -0.32 11.87 -9.53
CA GLN A 101 0.06 12.23 -10.89
C GLN A 101 -1.08 11.83 -11.84
N SER A 102 -1.31 12.63 -12.87
CA SER A 102 -2.30 12.32 -13.92
C SER A 102 -1.98 11.01 -14.62
N SER A 103 -3.00 10.31 -15.13
CA SER A 103 -2.82 9.08 -15.91
C SER A 103 -1.97 9.26 -17.17
N ALA A 104 -1.97 10.45 -17.76
CA ALA A 104 -1.13 10.82 -18.90
C ALA A 104 0.32 11.17 -18.51
N LEU A 105 0.67 11.13 -17.23
CA LEU A 105 1.99 11.46 -16.67
C LEU A 105 2.48 12.91 -16.91
N THR A 106 1.63 13.80 -17.44
CA THR A 106 1.97 15.19 -17.76
C THR A 106 1.67 16.21 -16.66
N THR A 107 0.99 15.80 -15.59
CA THR A 107 0.60 16.70 -14.49
C THR A 107 0.82 16.02 -13.15
N VAL A 108 1.42 16.75 -12.21
CA VAL A 108 1.49 16.35 -10.79
C VAL A 108 0.52 17.21 -9.97
N TYR A 109 -0.11 16.59 -8.99
CA TYR A 109 -1.00 17.24 -8.03
C TYR A 109 -0.34 17.24 -6.67
N PHE A 110 -0.19 18.44 -6.11
CA PHE A 110 0.44 18.62 -4.83
C PHE A 110 -0.56 18.33 -3.70
N GLY A 111 -0.08 17.74 -2.61
CA GLY A 111 -0.83 17.59 -1.37
C GLY A 111 -1.00 18.93 -0.65
N ASP A 112 -0.06 19.84 -0.87
CA ASP A 112 -0.07 21.23 -0.44
C ASP A 112 0.07 22.18 -1.64
N THR A 113 0.47 23.43 -1.43
CA THR A 113 0.78 24.36 -2.51
C THR A 113 2.28 24.52 -2.71
N LEU A 114 2.70 24.78 -3.94
CA LEU A 114 4.09 25.08 -4.26
C LEU A 114 4.57 26.35 -3.54
N GLY A 115 5.67 26.28 -2.80
CA GLY A 115 6.22 27.41 -2.05
C GLY A 115 6.86 28.47 -2.96
N ALA A 116 7.57 28.04 -4.01
CA ALA A 116 8.25 28.92 -4.95
C ALA A 116 7.68 28.83 -6.37
N ALA A 117 7.72 29.92 -7.15
CA ALA A 117 7.29 29.86 -8.55
C ALA A 117 8.27 29.00 -9.39
N GLY A 118 7.71 28.04 -10.12
CA GLY A 118 8.40 27.15 -11.05
C GLY A 118 8.50 27.71 -12.47
N GLN A 119 9.64 27.50 -13.13
CA GLN A 119 9.96 27.95 -14.47
C GLN A 119 10.02 26.78 -15.47
N ASN A 120 9.34 26.94 -16.59
CA ASN A 120 9.31 25.98 -17.68
C ASN A 120 10.72 25.64 -18.17
N GLY A 121 11.02 24.35 -18.30
CA GLY A 121 12.23 23.80 -18.91
C GLY A 121 13.52 24.04 -18.13
N THR A 122 13.51 24.89 -17.11
CA THR A 122 14.68 25.21 -16.27
C THR A 122 14.58 24.54 -14.92
N ASP A 123 13.38 24.50 -14.34
CA ASP A 123 13.18 23.89 -13.05
C ASP A 123 12.84 22.41 -13.20
N VAL A 124 13.46 21.60 -12.36
CA VAL A 124 13.36 20.14 -12.41
C VAL A 124 12.69 19.66 -11.14
N LEU A 125 11.56 18.98 -11.33
CA LEU A 125 10.85 18.28 -10.28
C LEU A 125 11.41 16.87 -10.19
N PHE A 126 11.85 16.47 -9.01
CA PHE A 126 12.39 15.13 -8.81
C PHE A 126 12.02 14.56 -7.45
N VAL A 127 12.13 13.24 -7.36
CA VAL A 127 11.92 12.45 -6.16
C VAL A 127 13.17 11.62 -5.96
N PRO A 128 14.07 12.02 -5.04
CA PRO A 128 15.22 11.22 -4.68
C PRO A 128 14.75 10.01 -3.88
N ILE A 129 15.09 8.82 -4.38
CA ILE A 129 14.89 7.57 -3.66
C ILE A 129 16.24 7.12 -3.14
N THR A 130 16.44 7.26 -1.83
CA THR A 130 17.67 6.84 -1.18
C THR A 130 17.61 5.37 -0.75
N ALA A 131 18.72 4.66 -0.95
CA ALA A 131 18.94 3.30 -0.53
C ALA A 131 20.14 3.23 0.43
N MET A 132 20.12 2.22 1.29
CA MET A 132 21.31 1.76 2.00
C MET A 132 21.89 0.59 1.21
N HIS A 133 23.20 0.60 0.98
CA HIS A 133 23.92 -0.50 0.32
C HIS A 133 24.60 -1.37 1.37
N THR A 134 24.61 -2.68 1.14
CA THR A 134 25.34 -3.67 1.95
C THR A 134 26.24 -4.45 1.03
N ILE A 135 27.52 -4.07 1.03
CA ILE A 135 28.54 -4.65 0.17
C ILE A 135 29.28 -5.70 0.97
N GLN A 136 29.47 -6.88 0.40
CA GLN A 136 30.19 -7.98 1.06
C GLN A 136 31.05 -8.73 0.05
N PHE A 137 32.26 -9.09 0.44
CA PHE A 137 33.17 -9.91 -0.34
C PHE A 137 34.16 -10.65 0.57
N ILE A 138 34.90 -11.60 0.01
CA ILE A 138 35.99 -12.32 0.68
C ILE A 138 37.30 -11.93 -0.01
N VAL A 139 38.28 -11.49 0.77
CA VAL A 139 39.61 -11.11 0.28
C VAL A 139 40.52 -12.34 0.14
N PRO A 140 40.96 -12.72 -1.07
CA PRO A 140 41.90 -13.84 -1.24
C PRO A 140 43.29 -13.51 -0.71
N ASN A 141 43.79 -12.32 -1.04
CA ASN A 141 45.07 -11.81 -0.54
C ASN A 141 44.79 -10.91 0.66
N GLY A 142 45.57 -11.07 1.72
CA GLY A 142 45.41 -10.21 2.91
C GLY A 142 45.72 -8.75 2.57
N LEU A 143 44.93 -7.84 3.13
CA LEU A 143 45.12 -6.40 2.96
C LEU A 143 46.13 -5.91 4.03
N PRO A 144 47.31 -5.41 3.62
CA PRO A 144 48.32 -4.94 4.56
C PRO A 144 47.91 -3.61 5.22
N THR A 145 48.67 -3.18 6.22
CA THR A 145 48.53 -1.85 6.80
C THR A 145 48.72 -0.77 5.74
N ASN A 146 47.89 0.27 5.78
CA ASN A 146 47.77 1.32 4.77
C ASN A 146 47.33 0.82 3.38
N GLY A 147 46.77 -0.39 3.28
CA GLY A 147 46.07 -0.83 2.07
C GLY A 147 44.64 -0.31 2.01
N ASP A 148 44.07 -0.35 0.81
CA ASP A 148 42.80 0.32 0.50
C ASP A 148 41.73 -0.66 -0.02
N ILE A 149 40.47 -0.35 0.28
CA ILE A 149 39.32 -0.89 -0.45
C ILE A 149 38.73 0.25 -1.26
N VAL A 150 38.68 0.09 -2.59
CA VAL A 150 38.16 1.08 -3.53
C VAL A 150 36.87 0.57 -4.15
N LEU A 151 35.80 1.35 -3.97
CA LEU A 151 34.50 1.12 -4.59
C LEU A 151 34.29 2.15 -5.71
N THR A 152 34.05 1.68 -6.93
CA THR A 152 33.81 2.55 -8.08
C THR A 152 32.42 2.33 -8.66
N PHE A 153 31.58 3.34 -8.55
CA PHE A 153 30.23 3.38 -9.12
C PHE A 153 30.30 3.77 -10.62
N PRO A 154 29.20 3.58 -11.38
CA PRO A 154 29.15 4.00 -12.78
C PRO A 154 29.51 5.48 -12.99
N THR A 155 30.01 5.80 -14.17
CA THR A 155 30.38 7.17 -14.55
C THR A 155 29.15 8.00 -14.88
N LEU A 156 29.10 9.23 -14.34
CA LEU A 156 28.10 10.21 -14.76
C LEU A 156 28.37 10.63 -16.21
N THR A 157 27.39 10.50 -17.09
CA THR A 157 27.53 10.94 -18.49
C THR A 157 27.30 12.45 -18.60
N SER A 158 27.99 13.11 -19.53
CA SER A 158 27.80 14.53 -19.80
C SER A 158 26.34 14.83 -20.16
N GLY A 159 25.72 15.77 -19.42
CA GLY A 159 24.31 16.16 -19.61
C GLY A 159 23.37 15.71 -18.49
N ASP A 160 23.81 14.80 -17.61
CA ASP A 160 23.08 14.49 -16.38
C ASP A 160 23.21 15.61 -15.34
N ALA A 161 22.27 15.65 -14.38
CA ALA A 161 22.37 16.53 -13.23
C ALA A 161 23.61 16.18 -12.38
N ASP A 162 24.55 17.12 -12.31
CA ASP A 162 25.79 17.04 -11.52
C ASP A 162 25.60 17.78 -10.20
N ASN A 163 24.77 17.21 -9.32
CA ASN A 163 24.67 17.64 -7.93
C ASN A 163 24.41 16.44 -7.02
N ASP A 164 25.01 16.48 -5.84
CA ASP A 164 25.02 15.43 -4.81
C ASP A 164 23.61 15.03 -4.34
N ALA A 165 22.64 15.93 -4.42
CA ALA A 165 21.29 15.72 -3.90
C ALA A 165 20.23 15.35 -4.96
N SER A 166 20.59 15.23 -6.25
CA SER A 166 19.63 14.99 -7.34
C SER A 166 19.88 13.67 -8.08
N PRO A 167 18.82 12.91 -8.40
CA PRO A 167 18.94 11.70 -9.21
C PRO A 167 19.66 11.90 -10.54
N SER A 168 20.56 10.97 -10.88
CA SER A 168 21.20 10.87 -12.19
C SER A 168 20.54 9.77 -13.05
N ALA A 169 20.61 9.87 -14.37
CA ALA A 169 20.18 8.80 -15.29
C ALA A 169 21.26 7.74 -15.54
N THR A 170 22.50 7.99 -15.10
CA THR A 170 23.66 7.17 -15.45
C THR A 170 24.47 6.68 -14.27
N THR A 171 24.20 7.16 -13.05
CA THR A 171 24.86 6.67 -11.83
C THR A 171 24.08 6.97 -10.54
N PHE A 172 24.58 6.43 -9.43
CA PHE A 172 24.10 6.70 -8.08
C PHE A 172 24.80 7.96 -7.54
N GLN A 173 24.07 8.80 -6.80
CA GLN A 173 24.67 9.92 -6.06
C GLN A 173 24.86 9.54 -4.60
N PHE A 174 25.93 10.01 -3.93
CA PHE A 174 26.18 9.67 -2.53
C PHE A 174 25.41 10.55 -1.55
N ASN A 175 25.04 11.78 -1.94
CA ASN A 175 24.15 12.65 -1.19
C ASN A 175 24.65 12.88 0.24
N ASN A 176 25.90 13.35 0.34
CA ASN A 176 26.59 13.58 1.61
C ASN A 176 26.64 12.31 2.47
N LEU A 177 26.96 11.18 1.84
CA LEU A 177 27.12 9.90 2.53
C LEU A 177 28.22 10.01 3.59
N VAL A 178 29.29 10.76 3.31
CA VAL A 178 30.32 11.10 4.28
C VAL A 178 30.11 12.53 4.81
N SER A 179 29.60 12.65 6.05
CA SER A 179 29.51 13.93 6.77
C SER A 179 30.51 13.99 7.95
N GLY A 180 31.03 15.19 8.24
CA GLY A 180 31.78 15.48 9.49
C GLY A 180 33.28 15.20 9.47
N THR A 181 34.00 15.78 10.44
CA THR A 181 35.45 15.62 10.63
C THR A 181 35.76 14.20 11.13
N GLY A 182 36.20 13.30 10.24
CA GLY A 182 36.47 11.89 10.54
C GLY A 182 35.69 10.89 9.67
N GLY A 183 34.76 11.37 8.84
CA GLY A 183 34.36 10.69 7.60
C GLY A 183 33.53 9.40 7.69
N ARG A 184 32.86 9.10 8.81
CA ARG A 184 32.22 7.78 9.04
C ARG A 184 30.75 7.79 9.46
N ASP A 185 30.10 8.94 9.57
CA ASP A 185 28.78 9.03 10.22
C ASP A 185 27.73 8.06 9.65
N ASN A 186 27.81 7.71 8.36
CA ASN A 186 26.87 6.81 7.71
C ASN A 186 27.53 5.55 7.10
N ILE A 187 28.76 5.21 7.48
CA ILE A 187 29.51 4.09 6.91
C ILE A 187 30.16 3.25 8.01
N ASP A 188 29.83 1.96 8.04
CA ASP A 188 30.43 0.97 8.92
C ASP A 188 31.15 -0.11 8.11
N VAL A 189 32.32 -0.55 8.59
CA VAL A 189 33.19 -1.54 7.94
C VAL A 189 33.55 -2.65 8.93
N PHE A 190 33.33 -3.89 8.53
CA PHE A 190 33.63 -5.09 9.32
C PHE A 190 34.63 -5.99 8.60
N ASP A 191 35.56 -6.54 9.38
CA ASP A 191 36.39 -7.70 9.05
C ASP A 191 35.90 -8.90 9.86
N ASP A 192 35.28 -9.86 9.19
CA ASP A 192 34.51 -10.96 9.77
C ASP A 192 33.46 -10.44 10.77
N ALA A 193 33.67 -10.69 12.07
CA ALA A 193 32.80 -10.26 13.15
C ALA A 193 33.27 -8.96 13.82
N SER A 194 34.46 -8.48 13.50
CA SER A 194 35.09 -7.33 14.12
C SER A 194 34.73 -6.05 13.37
N ASP A 195 34.21 -5.08 14.11
CA ASP A 195 34.05 -3.71 13.62
C ASP A 195 35.44 -3.06 13.53
N ILE A 196 35.85 -2.72 12.30
CA ILE A 196 37.12 -2.05 12.02
C ILE A 196 36.90 -0.59 11.60
N SER A 197 35.68 -0.07 11.69
CA SER A 197 35.32 1.28 11.27
C SER A 197 36.23 2.32 11.93
N ALA A 198 36.62 2.13 13.19
CA ALA A 198 37.51 3.02 13.90
C ALA A 198 38.95 3.10 13.33
N ASN A 199 39.40 2.06 12.62
CA ASN A 199 40.76 1.89 12.11
C ASN A 199 40.92 2.29 10.63
N VAL A 200 39.84 2.80 10.03
CA VAL A 200 39.83 3.23 8.62
C VAL A 200 39.56 4.72 8.47
N THR A 201 40.19 5.31 7.47
CA THR A 201 39.82 6.62 6.94
C THR A 201 39.03 6.42 5.65
N ILE A 202 37.88 7.08 5.56
CA ILE A 202 37.00 6.98 4.40
C ILE A 202 36.97 8.31 3.67
N THR A 203 37.19 8.25 2.37
CA THR A 203 37.08 9.39 1.46
C THR A 203 36.08 9.08 0.38
N GLU A 204 35.26 10.07 0.02
CA GLU A 204 34.33 9.97 -1.08
C GLU A 204 34.61 11.05 -2.13
N THR A 205 34.42 10.68 -3.39
CA THR A 205 34.32 11.59 -4.52
C THR A 205 32.97 11.36 -5.15
N GLU A 206 32.09 12.36 -5.05
CA GLU A 206 30.79 12.35 -5.73
C GLU A 206 30.99 12.19 -7.25
N PRO A 207 30.10 11.46 -7.94
CA PRO A 207 30.16 11.37 -9.39
C PRO A 207 29.95 12.74 -10.03
N SER A 208 30.80 13.09 -10.99
CA SER A 208 30.70 14.32 -11.78
C SER A 208 30.84 14.02 -13.26
N ALA A 209 30.47 14.95 -14.14
CA ALA A 209 30.40 14.66 -15.57
C ALA A 209 31.74 14.10 -16.12
N GLY A 210 31.72 12.84 -16.57
CA GLY A 210 32.90 12.12 -17.07
C GLY A 210 33.75 11.42 -16.00
N ASN A 211 33.42 11.55 -14.72
CA ASN A 211 34.12 10.92 -13.60
C ASN A 211 33.16 10.00 -12.80
N PRO A 212 33.58 8.79 -12.42
CA PRO A 212 32.78 7.92 -11.57
C PRO A 212 32.73 8.42 -10.12
N GLY A 213 31.69 8.02 -9.40
CA GLY A 213 31.67 8.12 -7.94
C GLY A 213 32.63 7.10 -7.34
N ILE A 214 33.51 7.55 -6.46
CA ILE A 214 34.55 6.70 -5.82
C ILE A 214 34.43 6.80 -4.31
N LEU A 215 34.41 5.66 -3.63
CA LEU A 215 34.60 5.58 -2.19
C LEU A 215 35.89 4.79 -1.92
N SER A 216 36.84 5.41 -1.23
CA SER A 216 38.08 4.77 -0.81
C SER A 216 38.10 4.63 0.71
N ILE A 217 38.33 3.40 1.17
CA ILE A 217 38.42 3.03 2.59
C ILE A 217 39.87 2.60 2.84
N ASN A 218 40.66 3.49 3.44
CA ASN A 218 42.07 3.26 3.76
C ASN A 218 42.24 2.69 5.15
N LEU A 219 43.02 1.61 5.30
CA LEU A 219 43.37 1.03 6.59
C LEU A 219 44.49 1.83 7.27
N ASP A 220 44.14 2.78 8.14
CA ASP A 220 45.12 3.58 8.90
C ASP A 220 45.98 2.72 9.84
N SER A 221 45.43 1.58 10.31
CA SER A 221 46.13 0.63 11.16
C SER A 221 45.54 -0.78 11.05
N GLY A 222 46.37 -1.78 11.38
CA GLY A 222 45.96 -3.19 11.31
C GLY A 222 46.12 -3.81 9.91
N THR A 223 45.56 -5.00 9.74
CA THR A 223 45.60 -5.78 8.49
C THR A 223 44.31 -6.59 8.39
N ILE A 224 43.81 -6.83 7.19
CA ILE A 224 42.75 -7.82 6.94
C ILE A 224 43.40 -9.11 6.46
N ALA A 225 43.10 -10.24 7.09
CA ALA A 225 43.71 -11.51 6.72
C ALA A 225 43.17 -12.05 5.39
N GLY A 226 44.01 -12.77 4.64
CA GLY A 226 43.53 -13.52 3.48
C GLY A 226 42.50 -14.57 3.93
N GLY A 227 41.35 -14.60 3.27
CA GLY A 227 40.20 -15.44 3.60
C GLY A 227 39.11 -14.75 4.44
N SER A 228 39.37 -13.54 4.95
CA SER A 228 38.40 -12.76 5.73
C SER A 228 37.17 -12.34 4.91
N VAL A 229 36.01 -12.28 5.56
CA VAL A 229 34.79 -11.66 5.01
C VAL A 229 34.78 -10.18 5.34
N VAL A 230 34.88 -9.34 4.31
CA VAL A 230 34.69 -7.89 4.46
C VAL A 230 33.23 -7.55 4.23
N LYS A 231 32.67 -6.72 5.11
CA LYS A 231 31.31 -6.18 4.95
C LYS A 231 31.31 -4.67 5.18
N ILE A 232 30.66 -3.94 4.27
CA ILE A 232 30.55 -2.48 4.29
C ILE A 232 29.08 -2.11 4.21
N TYR A 233 28.62 -1.28 5.14
CA TYR A 233 27.29 -0.66 5.10
C TYR A 233 27.42 0.79 4.66
N LEU A 234 26.73 1.18 3.60
CA LEU A 234 26.65 2.57 3.15
C LEU A 234 25.24 3.09 3.42
N GLY A 235 25.11 4.08 4.30
CA GLY A 235 23.82 4.60 4.79
C GLY A 235 23.37 3.94 6.09
N CYS A 236 24.27 3.76 7.05
CA CYS A 236 24.01 3.17 8.35
C CYS A 236 24.76 3.92 9.46
N THR A 237 24.10 4.27 10.57
CA THR A 237 24.72 4.95 11.72
C THR A 237 24.95 4.04 12.92
N ALA A 238 24.37 2.84 12.90
CA ALA A 238 24.63 1.80 13.90
C ALA A 238 24.41 0.43 13.29
N SER A 239 25.35 -0.47 13.48
CA SER A 239 25.31 -1.82 12.90
C SER A 239 25.94 -2.87 13.79
N THR A 240 25.78 -4.12 13.36
CA THR A 240 26.54 -5.28 13.80
C THR A 240 27.15 -5.94 12.57
N SER A 241 28.09 -6.86 12.79
CA SER A 241 28.66 -7.66 11.70
C SER A 241 27.62 -8.42 10.87
N SER A 242 26.41 -8.63 11.39
CA SER A 242 25.32 -9.33 10.69
C SER A 242 24.31 -8.42 10.00
N SER A 243 24.03 -7.22 10.55
CA SER A 243 23.02 -6.30 10.02
C SER A 243 23.25 -4.84 10.47
N CYS A 244 22.82 -3.88 9.65
CA CYS A 244 22.58 -2.50 10.09
C CYS A 244 21.34 -2.44 11.01
N THR A 245 21.47 -1.84 12.20
CA THR A 245 20.38 -1.70 13.18
C THR A 245 19.72 -0.33 13.14
N THR A 246 20.44 0.71 12.73
CA THR A 246 19.90 2.06 12.47
C THR A 246 20.22 2.47 11.04
N GLN A 247 19.25 2.25 10.14
CA GLN A 247 19.40 2.62 8.74
C GLN A 247 19.25 4.12 8.55
N VAL A 248 20.16 4.69 7.78
CA VAL A 248 20.17 6.09 7.38
C VAL A 248 20.50 6.15 5.89
N PRO A 249 19.57 5.72 5.00
CA PRO A 249 19.82 5.66 3.56
C PRO A 249 20.31 7.01 3.01
N ARG A 250 21.37 6.97 2.21
CA ARG A 250 22.01 8.17 1.64
C ARG A 250 22.13 8.06 0.14
N ILE A 251 22.58 6.92 -0.36
CA ILE A 251 22.84 6.73 -1.79
C ILE A 251 21.53 6.86 -2.58
N ILE A 252 21.45 7.83 -3.48
CA ILE A 252 20.29 8.05 -4.34
C ILE A 252 20.33 7.06 -5.51
N ASN A 253 19.28 6.26 -5.66
CA ASN A 253 19.11 5.38 -6.80
C ASN A 253 19.00 6.19 -8.09
N PRO A 254 19.56 5.71 -9.21
CA PRO A 254 19.44 6.40 -10.48
C PRO A 254 17.98 6.49 -10.97
N THR A 255 17.74 7.37 -11.93
CA THR A 255 16.47 7.43 -12.66
C THR A 255 16.35 6.26 -13.62
N LYS A 256 15.10 5.87 -13.88
CA LYS A 256 14.77 4.75 -14.76
C LYS A 256 15.10 5.09 -16.22
N THR A 257 15.74 4.17 -16.95
CA THR A 257 15.97 4.33 -18.40
C THR A 257 15.36 3.21 -19.25
N GLN A 258 15.34 1.97 -18.76
CA GLN A 258 14.63 0.89 -19.45
C GLN A 258 13.10 1.04 -19.33
N THR A 259 12.37 0.36 -20.21
CA THR A 259 10.91 0.30 -20.15
C THR A 259 10.40 -0.30 -18.83
N ALA A 260 9.20 0.10 -18.42
CA ALA A 260 8.57 -0.38 -17.19
C ALA A 260 8.55 -1.91 -17.08
N GLY A 261 8.88 -2.43 -15.90
CA GLY A 261 8.93 -3.87 -15.63
C GLY A 261 10.23 -4.56 -16.07
N THR A 262 11.19 -3.81 -16.63
CA THR A 262 12.56 -4.28 -16.88
C THR A 262 13.53 -3.49 -16.01
N ALA A 263 14.35 -4.18 -15.22
CA ALA A 263 15.32 -3.53 -14.35
C ALA A 263 16.42 -2.80 -15.16
N ASP A 264 16.80 -1.61 -14.72
CA ASP A 264 18.10 -1.03 -15.08
C ASP A 264 19.20 -1.75 -14.29
N THR A 265 20.30 -2.09 -14.95
CA THR A 265 21.41 -2.82 -14.33
C THR A 265 22.66 -1.97 -14.24
N TRP A 266 23.21 -1.86 -13.04
CA TRP A 266 24.37 -1.04 -12.73
C TRP A 266 25.56 -1.91 -12.35
N ARG A 267 26.78 -1.40 -12.55
CA ARG A 267 28.03 -2.11 -12.23
C ARG A 267 28.77 -1.36 -11.14
N LEU A 268 29.06 -2.05 -10.05
CA LEU A 268 29.93 -1.57 -8.98
C LEU A 268 31.25 -2.36 -9.05
N SER A 269 32.36 -1.65 -9.24
CA SER A 269 33.70 -2.23 -9.14
C SER A 269 34.15 -2.21 -7.69
N ILE A 270 34.77 -3.30 -7.24
CA ILE A 270 35.37 -3.43 -5.92
C ILE A 270 36.83 -3.82 -6.15
N GLN A 271 37.76 -3.08 -5.56
CA GLN A 271 39.18 -3.37 -5.61
C GLN A 271 39.77 -3.34 -4.21
N THR A 272 40.76 -4.18 -3.97
CA THR A 272 41.66 -4.05 -2.83
C THR A 272 43.05 -3.70 -3.33
N GLU A 273 43.73 -2.77 -2.67
CA GLU A 273 45.04 -2.26 -3.07
C GLU A 273 46.02 -2.31 -1.90
N ASP A 274 47.31 -2.51 -2.19
CA ASP A 274 48.34 -2.37 -1.16
C ASP A 274 48.68 -0.90 -0.87
N SER A 275 49.64 -0.65 0.02
CA SER A 275 50.05 0.70 0.40
C SER A 275 50.80 1.49 -0.68
N GLY A 276 51.00 0.90 -1.86
CA GLY A 276 51.54 1.55 -3.05
C GLY A 276 50.52 1.69 -4.18
N ASP A 277 49.22 1.59 -3.87
CA ASP A 277 48.09 1.64 -4.81
C ASP A 277 48.15 0.52 -5.87
N ILE A 278 48.79 -0.62 -5.53
CA ILE A 278 48.82 -1.78 -6.42
C ILE A 278 47.61 -2.67 -6.12
N VAL A 279 46.77 -2.85 -7.14
CA VAL A 279 45.59 -3.73 -7.05
C VAL A 279 46.00 -5.17 -6.72
N LEU A 280 45.55 -5.63 -5.55
CA LEU A 280 45.72 -6.99 -5.05
C LEU A 280 44.60 -7.89 -5.54
N ASP A 281 43.35 -7.45 -5.38
CA ASP A 281 42.16 -8.19 -5.78
C ASP A 281 41.11 -7.28 -6.42
N SER A 282 40.22 -7.85 -7.23
CA SER A 282 39.09 -7.12 -7.80
C SER A 282 37.84 -7.98 -8.05
N ALA A 283 36.67 -7.34 -8.05
CA ALA A 283 35.42 -7.92 -8.54
C ALA A 283 34.48 -6.85 -9.09
N ILE A 284 33.49 -7.29 -9.88
CA ILE A 284 32.39 -6.44 -10.35
C ILE A 284 31.08 -7.09 -9.93
N VAL A 285 30.28 -6.34 -9.18
CA VAL A 285 28.92 -6.75 -8.79
C VAL A 285 27.88 -5.96 -9.58
N ARG A 286 26.67 -6.51 -9.68
CA ARG A 286 25.56 -5.89 -10.40
C ARG A 286 24.40 -5.57 -9.47
N ILE A 287 23.83 -4.39 -9.68
CA ILE A 287 22.69 -3.86 -8.92
C ILE A 287 21.54 -3.66 -9.89
N GLY A 288 20.33 -4.09 -9.54
CA GLY A 288 19.13 -3.89 -10.37
C GLY A 288 18.21 -2.87 -9.73
N THR A 289 17.82 -1.81 -10.46
CA THR A 289 16.74 -0.90 -10.06
C THR A 289 15.50 -1.11 -10.93
N ILE A 290 14.34 -1.23 -10.30
CA ILE A 290 13.06 -1.51 -10.96
C ILE A 290 11.91 -0.86 -10.20
N GLU A 291 10.86 -0.51 -10.93
CA GLU A 291 9.66 0.13 -10.41
C GLU A 291 8.94 -0.63 -9.29
N SER A 292 8.21 0.11 -8.45
CA SER A 292 7.23 -0.46 -7.53
C SER A 292 5.97 -0.97 -8.25
N VAL A 293 5.33 -1.97 -7.65
CA VAL A 293 4.08 -2.57 -8.14
C VAL A 293 2.88 -1.87 -7.51
N GLN A 294 1.84 -1.60 -8.32
CA GLN A 294 0.55 -1.12 -7.82
C GLN A 294 -0.33 -2.31 -7.44
N VAL A 295 -0.95 -2.26 -6.26
CA VAL A 295 -1.91 -3.27 -5.78
C VAL A 295 -3.27 -2.59 -5.60
N GLN A 296 -4.33 -3.19 -6.16
CA GLN A 296 -5.69 -2.66 -6.08
C GLN A 296 -6.72 -3.78 -5.83
N ALA A 297 -7.82 -3.43 -5.16
CA ALA A 297 -8.97 -4.30 -4.95
C ALA A 297 -10.27 -3.49 -5.07
N THR A 298 -11.35 -4.16 -5.46
CA THR A 298 -12.70 -3.59 -5.54
C THR A 298 -13.65 -4.44 -4.69
N VAL A 299 -14.51 -3.78 -3.91
CA VAL A 299 -15.53 -4.43 -3.07
C VAL A 299 -16.90 -4.19 -3.69
N ASP A 300 -17.64 -5.27 -3.95
CA ASP A 300 -18.97 -5.19 -4.57
C ASP A 300 -20.07 -4.76 -3.57
N PRO A 301 -21.13 -4.09 -4.04
CA PRO A 301 -22.32 -3.80 -3.23
C PRO A 301 -23.06 -5.09 -2.85
N THR A 302 -23.54 -5.19 -1.61
CA THR A 302 -24.21 -6.37 -1.05
C THR A 302 -25.47 -5.99 -0.27
N LEU A 303 -26.51 -6.83 -0.39
CA LEU A 303 -27.74 -6.77 0.40
C LEU A 303 -28.22 -8.19 0.69
N THR A 304 -28.46 -8.50 1.96
CA THR A 304 -29.11 -9.74 2.41
C THR A 304 -30.39 -9.38 3.18
N PHE A 305 -31.48 -10.07 2.86
CA PHE A 305 -32.78 -9.90 3.54
C PHE A 305 -33.40 -11.27 3.84
N THR A 306 -33.77 -11.51 5.10
CA THR A 306 -34.39 -12.77 5.54
C THR A 306 -35.64 -12.53 6.39
N ILE A 307 -36.59 -13.47 6.30
CA ILE A 307 -37.82 -13.50 7.10
C ILE A 307 -37.85 -14.78 7.91
N ALA A 308 -38.10 -14.70 9.21
CA ALA A 308 -38.32 -15.84 10.10
C ALA A 308 -39.62 -15.64 10.88
N GLY A 309 -40.36 -16.73 11.14
CA GLY A 309 -41.55 -16.66 11.99
C GLY A 309 -41.22 -16.83 13.45
N LEU A 310 -42.02 -16.22 14.33
CA LEU A 310 -41.92 -16.43 15.79
C LEU A 310 -42.77 -17.63 16.22
N ALA A 311 -42.25 -18.40 17.17
CA ALA A 311 -42.99 -19.48 17.80
C ALA A 311 -44.13 -18.92 18.67
N ASN A 312 -45.21 -19.68 18.84
CA ASN A 312 -46.28 -19.28 19.77
C ASN A 312 -45.74 -19.22 21.21
N GLY A 313 -46.19 -18.24 21.99
CA GLY A 313 -45.72 -17.98 23.35
C GLY A 313 -44.36 -17.29 23.42
N THR A 314 -43.84 -16.80 22.29
CA THR A 314 -42.61 -16.00 22.27
C THR A 314 -42.91 -14.59 22.77
N ASP A 315 -42.17 -14.16 23.79
CA ASP A 315 -42.07 -12.77 24.25
C ASP A 315 -41.25 -11.95 23.23
N ILE A 316 -41.88 -10.93 22.66
CA ILE A 316 -41.29 -10.07 21.62
C ILE A 316 -40.03 -9.35 22.10
N VAL A 317 -39.97 -8.87 23.35
CA VAL A 317 -38.77 -8.20 23.91
C VAL A 317 -37.61 -9.17 24.05
N THR A 318 -37.86 -10.39 24.50
CA THR A 318 -36.76 -11.38 24.64
C THR A 318 -36.24 -11.86 23.29
N ASN A 319 -37.10 -11.92 22.27
CA ASN A 319 -36.71 -12.28 20.90
C ASN A 319 -35.94 -11.16 20.18
N ASN A 320 -36.34 -9.90 20.42
CA ASN A 320 -35.70 -8.72 19.88
C ASN A 320 -35.61 -7.65 20.98
N SER A 321 -34.46 -7.60 21.65
CA SER A 321 -34.25 -6.67 22.76
C SER A 321 -34.35 -5.19 22.36
N ALA A 322 -34.29 -4.86 21.06
CA ALA A 322 -34.54 -3.51 20.58
C ALA A 322 -36.04 -3.13 20.57
N CYS A 323 -36.94 -4.10 20.77
CA CYS A 323 -38.36 -3.88 21.00
C CYS A 323 -38.65 -3.58 22.48
N THR A 324 -37.78 -2.84 23.19
CA THR A 324 -37.68 -2.70 24.66
C THR A 324 -38.97 -2.36 25.43
N SER A 325 -40.04 -1.98 24.74
CA SER A 325 -41.31 -1.57 25.31
C SER A 325 -42.47 -2.51 24.99
N ASN A 326 -42.21 -3.58 24.24
CA ASN A 326 -43.23 -4.47 23.71
C ASN A 326 -43.28 -5.81 24.47
N THR A 327 -43.89 -5.83 25.65
CA THR A 327 -43.89 -6.99 26.56
C THR A 327 -44.94 -8.04 26.20
N ASP A 328 -45.28 -8.15 24.92
CA ASP A 328 -46.34 -9.03 24.47
C ASP A 328 -45.81 -10.40 24.08
N ASP A 329 -46.65 -11.40 24.32
CA ASP A 329 -46.43 -12.75 23.86
C ASP A 329 -47.30 -13.01 22.63
N THR A 330 -46.72 -13.66 21.63
CA THR A 330 -47.52 -14.32 20.60
C THR A 330 -48.46 -15.35 21.26
N ASN A 331 -49.75 -15.35 20.91
CA ASN A 331 -50.78 -16.00 21.74
C ASN A 331 -51.85 -16.79 20.96
N THR A 332 -51.60 -17.08 19.68
CA THR A 332 -52.59 -17.69 18.77
C THR A 332 -52.71 -19.20 18.91
N GLY A 333 -51.79 -19.84 19.65
CA GLY A 333 -51.61 -21.28 19.72
C GLY A 333 -50.86 -21.87 18.51
N ILE A 334 -50.42 -21.04 17.55
CA ILE A 334 -49.82 -21.48 16.28
C ILE A 334 -48.58 -20.64 15.95
N ALA A 335 -47.45 -21.31 15.70
CA ALA A 335 -46.21 -20.63 15.30
C ALA A 335 -46.33 -20.01 13.90
N ALA A 336 -45.81 -18.79 13.73
CA ALA A 336 -45.61 -18.21 12.41
C ALA A 336 -44.41 -18.88 11.71
N THR A 337 -44.35 -18.75 10.39
CA THR A 337 -43.22 -19.17 9.55
C THR A 337 -42.78 -18.01 8.66
N ALA A 338 -41.76 -18.19 7.83
CA ALA A 338 -41.33 -17.18 6.86
C ALA A 338 -42.43 -16.78 5.85
N THR A 339 -43.40 -17.65 5.59
CA THR A 339 -44.41 -17.46 4.53
C THR A 339 -45.85 -17.53 5.01
N LEU A 340 -46.09 -17.78 6.30
CA LEU A 340 -47.44 -17.88 6.87
C LEU A 340 -47.47 -17.31 8.28
N VAL A 341 -48.44 -16.43 8.52
CA VAL A 341 -48.80 -15.92 9.84
C VAL A 341 -50.22 -16.40 10.13
N ASN A 342 -50.39 -17.18 11.18
CA ASN A 342 -51.69 -17.72 11.57
C ASN A 342 -52.13 -17.10 12.90
N LEU A 343 -53.24 -16.36 12.83
CA LEU A 343 -53.82 -15.66 13.98
C LEU A 343 -54.78 -16.54 14.80
N GLY A 344 -54.88 -17.83 14.49
CA GLY A 344 -55.69 -18.79 15.22
C GLY A 344 -57.19 -18.52 15.10
N VAL A 345 -57.95 -18.95 16.11
CA VAL A 345 -59.38 -18.65 16.23
C VAL A 345 -59.53 -17.27 16.85
N VAL A 346 -60.11 -16.33 16.10
CA VAL A 346 -60.25 -14.93 16.51
C VAL A 346 -61.59 -14.71 17.21
N GLY A 347 -61.53 -14.13 18.40
CA GLY A 347 -62.70 -13.72 19.20
C GLY A 347 -62.60 -12.25 19.61
N THR A 348 -63.15 -11.91 20.77
CA THR A 348 -63.09 -10.53 21.30
C THR A 348 -61.76 -10.17 21.96
N SER A 349 -60.88 -11.14 22.20
CA SER A 349 -59.51 -10.88 22.65
C SER A 349 -58.62 -10.42 21.49
N ILE A 350 -57.44 -9.90 21.80
CA ILE A 350 -56.42 -9.57 20.79
C ILE A 350 -55.53 -10.80 20.58
N ASN A 351 -55.46 -11.26 19.35
CA ASN A 351 -54.58 -12.35 18.92
C ASN A 351 -53.33 -11.75 18.26
N ILE A 352 -52.14 -12.23 18.64
CA ILE A 352 -50.84 -11.71 18.22
C ILE A 352 -49.97 -12.85 17.66
N ALA A 353 -49.44 -12.65 16.46
CA ALA A 353 -48.38 -13.47 15.87
C ALA A 353 -47.26 -12.56 15.33
N GLY A 354 -46.04 -13.07 15.11
CA GLY A 354 -44.93 -12.21 14.70
C GLY A 354 -43.94 -12.86 13.73
N GLN A 355 -43.18 -12.02 13.03
CA GLN A 355 -42.05 -12.39 12.18
C GLN A 355 -40.85 -11.47 12.43
N ASP A 356 -39.65 -12.01 12.30
CA ASP A 356 -38.39 -11.26 12.27
C ASP A 356 -37.93 -11.02 10.84
N LEU A 357 -37.66 -9.76 10.53
CA LEU A 357 -37.12 -9.26 9.28
C LEU A 357 -35.68 -8.83 9.52
N THR A 358 -34.70 -9.49 8.90
CA THR A 358 -33.26 -9.18 9.12
C THR A 358 -32.61 -8.65 7.85
N VAL A 359 -31.91 -7.52 7.96
CA VAL A 359 -31.22 -6.84 6.84
C VAL A 359 -29.72 -6.68 7.12
N SER A 360 -28.89 -6.99 6.12
CA SER A 360 -27.45 -6.69 6.09
C SER A 360 -27.09 -6.02 4.77
N THR A 361 -26.30 -4.93 4.80
CA THR A 361 -25.81 -4.23 3.61
C THR A 361 -24.50 -3.50 3.90
N ASN A 362 -23.60 -3.45 2.92
CA ASN A 362 -22.40 -2.61 2.95
C ASN A 362 -22.60 -1.23 2.29
N GLY A 363 -23.83 -0.85 1.96
CA GLY A 363 -24.17 0.50 1.48
C GLY A 363 -23.96 1.55 2.56
N GLN A 364 -23.20 2.61 2.25
CA GLN A 364 -22.84 3.64 3.23
C GLN A 364 -24.07 4.39 3.76
N ASN A 365 -25.10 4.48 2.92
CA ASN A 365 -26.36 5.16 3.22
C ASN A 365 -27.46 4.20 3.74
N GLY A 366 -27.08 2.97 4.10
CA GLY A 366 -27.93 1.99 4.78
C GLY A 366 -29.06 1.40 3.94
N TYR A 367 -30.26 1.28 4.53
CA TYR A 367 -31.40 0.59 3.91
C TYR A 367 -32.76 1.19 4.28
N SER A 368 -33.77 0.88 3.47
CA SER A 368 -35.19 1.07 3.79
C SER A 368 -35.93 -0.27 3.69
N LEU A 369 -36.72 -0.59 4.71
CA LEU A 369 -37.58 -1.77 4.77
C LEU A 369 -39.04 -1.32 4.77
N THR A 370 -39.78 -1.75 3.76
CA THR A 370 -41.18 -1.38 3.55
C THR A 370 -42.09 -2.59 3.40
N ALA A 371 -43.39 -2.41 3.62
CA ALA A 371 -44.43 -3.41 3.40
C ALA A 371 -45.56 -2.88 2.51
N THR A 372 -46.11 -3.75 1.67
CA THR A 372 -47.35 -3.57 0.89
C THR A 372 -48.30 -4.73 1.16
N SER A 373 -49.60 -4.61 0.85
CA SER A 373 -50.55 -5.73 1.00
C SER A 373 -51.35 -5.98 -0.28
N SER A 374 -51.95 -7.17 -0.38
CA SER A 374 -52.93 -7.50 -1.43
C SER A 374 -54.29 -6.83 -1.22
N GLY A 375 -54.50 -6.07 -0.14
CA GLY A 375 -55.78 -5.51 0.27
C GLY A 375 -56.11 -5.84 1.72
N ASP A 376 -57.35 -5.56 2.13
CA ASP A 376 -57.83 -5.81 3.50
C ASP A 376 -57.80 -7.30 3.86
N LEU A 377 -57.79 -7.60 5.15
CA LEU A 377 -57.99 -8.96 5.63
C LEU A 377 -59.47 -9.35 5.46
N ARG A 378 -59.75 -10.21 4.48
CA ARG A 378 -61.10 -10.44 3.97
C ARG A 378 -61.48 -11.91 3.99
N ASP A 379 -62.75 -12.17 4.30
CA ASP A 379 -63.38 -13.45 4.01
C ASP A 379 -63.87 -13.44 2.56
N PHE A 380 -63.20 -14.23 1.71
CA PHE A 380 -63.51 -14.32 0.29
C PHE A 380 -64.86 -14.97 -0.02
N SER A 381 -65.46 -15.67 0.94
CA SER A 381 -66.76 -16.31 0.75
C SER A 381 -67.92 -15.32 0.93
N THR A 382 -67.79 -14.38 1.87
CA THR A 382 -68.82 -13.38 2.18
C THR A 382 -68.50 -12.00 1.61
N GLY A 383 -67.24 -11.76 1.25
CA GLY A 383 -66.72 -10.45 0.89
C GLY A 383 -66.58 -9.51 2.08
N TYR A 384 -66.80 -9.96 3.32
CA TYR A 384 -66.65 -9.13 4.50
C TYR A 384 -65.16 -8.90 4.81
N ALA A 385 -64.77 -7.66 5.10
CA ALA A 385 -63.42 -7.29 5.49
C ALA A 385 -63.41 -6.79 6.93
N ILE A 386 -62.44 -7.27 7.70
CA ILE A 386 -62.18 -6.75 9.05
C ILE A 386 -61.60 -5.34 8.88
N ALA A 387 -62.14 -4.39 9.65
CA ALA A 387 -61.72 -2.99 9.59
C ALA A 387 -60.19 -2.85 9.77
N THR A 388 -59.57 -2.16 8.83
CA THR A 388 -58.17 -1.71 8.90
C THR A 388 -58.20 -0.19 8.85
N ASP A 389 -58.39 0.46 10.00
CA ASP A 389 -58.75 1.88 10.02
C ASP A 389 -57.68 2.81 9.46
N ASN A 390 -56.41 2.38 9.36
CA ASN A 390 -55.33 3.25 8.92
C ASN A 390 -54.33 2.60 7.96
N THR A 391 -54.01 3.34 6.90
CA THR A 391 -52.85 3.09 6.02
C THR A 391 -51.55 3.69 6.55
N LEU A 392 -51.57 4.30 7.74
CA LEU A 392 -50.43 4.91 8.42
C LEU A 392 -50.46 4.56 9.92
N PRO A 393 -49.31 4.38 10.59
CA PRO A 393 -49.27 4.10 12.02
C PRO A 393 -49.94 5.23 12.81
N GLY A 394 -50.97 4.92 13.59
CA GLY A 394 -51.65 5.96 14.37
C GLY A 394 -52.82 5.52 15.26
N THR A 395 -53.40 4.33 15.01
CA THR A 395 -54.55 3.85 15.78
C THR A 395 -54.14 2.77 16.77
N PHE A 396 -54.77 2.80 17.94
CA PHE A 396 -54.64 1.80 18.98
C PHE A 396 -55.69 0.72 18.82
N MET A 397 -55.32 -0.53 19.08
CA MET A 397 -56.24 -1.66 19.04
C MET A 397 -57.01 -1.75 20.36
N THR A 398 -58.34 -1.91 20.30
CA THR A 398 -59.19 -2.11 21.48
C THR A 398 -59.89 -3.47 21.39
N ALA A 399 -59.69 -4.33 22.38
CA ALA A 399 -60.31 -5.65 22.43
C ALA A 399 -61.85 -5.56 22.30
N GLY A 400 -62.43 -6.44 21.48
CA GLY A 400 -63.87 -6.50 21.23
C GLY A 400 -64.38 -5.47 20.23
N THR A 401 -63.50 -4.62 19.70
CA THR A 401 -63.77 -3.75 18.55
C THR A 401 -63.07 -4.34 17.35
N GLU A 402 -63.76 -4.44 16.21
CA GLU A 402 -63.16 -5.02 15.01
C GLU A 402 -61.93 -4.24 14.55
N PHE A 403 -60.78 -4.91 14.44
CA PHE A 403 -59.54 -4.30 13.97
C PHE A 403 -58.53 -5.35 13.51
N PHE A 404 -57.78 -5.04 12.45
CA PHE A 404 -56.58 -5.76 12.04
C PHE A 404 -55.44 -4.80 11.63
N GLY A 405 -54.20 -5.16 11.96
CA GLY A 405 -53.04 -4.43 11.49
C GLY A 405 -51.71 -5.05 11.92
N ILE A 406 -50.63 -4.45 11.44
CA ILE A 406 -49.26 -4.75 11.87
C ILE A 406 -48.71 -3.66 12.79
N HIS A 407 -47.73 -4.03 13.60
CA HIS A 407 -46.87 -3.14 14.37
C HIS A 407 -45.41 -3.54 14.13
N ALA A 408 -44.55 -2.58 13.86
CA ALA A 408 -43.11 -2.83 13.73
C ALA A 408 -42.38 -2.37 14.99
N CYS A 409 -41.36 -3.12 15.40
CA CYS A 409 -40.43 -2.74 16.47
C CYS A 409 -39.00 -3.20 16.16
N GLY A 410 -38.01 -2.52 16.73
CA GLY A 410 -36.59 -2.79 16.51
C GLY A 410 -35.75 -1.52 16.50
N THR A 411 -34.44 -1.66 16.36
CA THR A 411 -33.48 -0.53 16.47
C THR A 411 -33.72 0.57 15.44
N ASP A 412 -34.06 0.17 14.21
CA ASP A 412 -34.18 1.08 13.06
C ASP A 412 -35.65 1.44 12.78
N VAL A 413 -36.55 1.17 13.73
CA VAL A 413 -37.98 1.50 13.64
C VAL A 413 -38.23 2.88 14.24
N SER A 414 -39.01 3.69 13.52
CA SER A 414 -39.44 5.02 13.96
C SER A 414 -40.44 4.92 15.12
N THR A 415 -39.98 5.26 16.33
CA THR A 415 -40.85 5.31 17.52
C THR A 415 -41.90 6.42 17.44
N SER A 416 -41.65 7.48 16.65
CA SER A 416 -42.65 8.54 16.42
C SER A 416 -43.82 8.05 15.58
N ASP A 417 -43.59 7.09 14.69
CA ASP A 417 -44.64 6.50 13.85
C ASP A 417 -45.33 5.35 14.57
N TRP A 418 -44.55 4.34 14.98
CA TRP A 418 -45.05 3.07 15.51
C TRP A 418 -45.38 3.10 17.02
N GLY A 419 -44.91 4.11 17.74
CA GLY A 419 -45.05 4.19 19.19
C GLY A 419 -43.96 3.40 19.94
N SER A 420 -44.08 3.33 21.26
CA SER A 420 -43.07 2.76 22.15
C SER A 420 -43.71 2.12 23.40
N ALA A 421 -44.80 1.38 23.26
CA ALA A 421 -45.42 0.67 24.37
C ALA A 421 -45.84 -0.74 23.99
N THR A 422 -46.30 -1.47 25.01
CA THR A 422 -46.86 -2.81 24.92
C THR A 422 -47.96 -2.84 23.84
N THR A 423 -47.81 -3.75 22.89
CA THR A 423 -48.88 -4.19 22.00
C THR A 423 -49.96 -4.94 22.83
N GLY A 424 -50.92 -5.64 22.21
CA GLY A 424 -51.99 -6.31 23.00
C GLY A 424 -53.06 -5.41 23.63
N GLY A 425 -53.21 -4.16 23.17
CA GLY A 425 -54.25 -3.22 23.60
C GLY A 425 -53.79 -2.18 24.64
N GLY A 426 -52.49 -2.09 24.89
CA GLY A 426 -51.89 -1.01 25.67
C GLY A 426 -51.98 0.36 24.98
N ALA A 427 -52.01 1.44 25.77
CA ALA A 427 -52.32 2.79 25.31
C ALA A 427 -51.31 3.44 24.35
N ASN A 428 -50.21 2.80 23.91
CA ASN A 428 -49.23 3.47 23.01
C ASN A 428 -48.57 2.60 21.92
N ALA A 429 -49.06 1.41 21.59
CA ALA A 429 -48.63 0.69 20.38
C ALA A 429 -49.53 1.03 19.20
N ARG A 430 -48.94 1.58 18.12
CA ARG A 430 -49.70 2.01 16.95
C ARG A 430 -49.65 0.96 15.87
N TYR A 431 -50.82 0.72 15.28
CA TYR A 431 -50.99 -0.24 14.20
C TYR A 431 -51.32 0.47 12.90
N ALA A 432 -50.96 -0.20 11.81
CA ALA A 432 -51.33 0.17 10.45
C ALA A 432 -51.45 -1.08 9.59
N TRP A 433 -52.14 -0.97 8.46
CA TRP A 433 -52.13 -2.00 7.43
C TRP A 433 -51.79 -1.35 6.09
N PRO A 434 -50.78 -1.85 5.35
CA PRO A 434 -50.44 -1.26 4.07
C PRO A 434 -51.52 -1.61 3.04
N THR A 435 -51.52 -0.92 1.90
CA THR A 435 -52.41 -1.26 0.78
C THR A 435 -51.59 -1.69 -0.44
N GLN A 436 -52.25 -2.01 -1.55
CA GLN A 436 -51.59 -2.28 -2.83
C GLN A 436 -50.84 -1.06 -3.38
N THR A 437 -51.27 0.16 -3.02
CA THR A 437 -50.73 1.42 -3.57
C THR A 437 -49.97 2.26 -2.56
N SER A 438 -50.10 1.95 -1.27
CA SER A 438 -49.48 2.71 -0.18
C SER A 438 -48.58 1.78 0.63
N SER A 439 -47.27 1.93 0.45
CA SER A 439 -46.28 1.19 1.22
C SER A 439 -46.11 1.79 2.63
N LEU A 440 -45.97 0.93 3.63
CA LEU A 440 -45.59 1.31 4.98
C LEU A 440 -44.09 1.17 5.17
N THR A 441 -43.44 2.20 5.70
CA THR A 441 -42.05 2.09 6.16
C THR A 441 -42.04 1.41 7.53
N LEU A 442 -41.38 0.26 7.61
CA LEU A 442 -41.23 -0.50 8.84
C LEU A 442 -39.97 -0.10 9.59
N ALA A 443 -38.84 0.00 8.86
CA ALA A 443 -37.55 0.38 9.41
C ALA A 443 -36.70 1.07 8.35
N SER A 444 -35.77 1.93 8.80
CA SER A 444 -34.80 2.56 7.93
C SER A 444 -33.52 2.90 8.66
N ARG A 445 -32.39 2.76 7.96
CA ARG A 445 -31.06 3.07 8.47
C ARG A 445 -30.31 3.92 7.44
N SER A 446 -29.55 4.91 7.92
CA SER A 446 -28.69 5.77 7.08
C SER A 446 -27.21 5.38 7.12
N THR A 447 -26.89 4.18 7.64
CA THR A 447 -25.53 3.66 7.80
C THR A 447 -25.47 2.19 7.43
N ILE A 448 -24.26 1.66 7.22
CA ILE A 448 -24.00 0.22 7.04
C ILE A 448 -24.74 -0.60 8.10
N ALA A 449 -25.31 -1.72 7.67
CA ALA A 449 -26.11 -2.61 8.51
C ALA A 449 -25.54 -4.03 8.49
N SER A 450 -25.47 -4.66 9.65
CA SER A 450 -25.06 -6.06 9.79
C SER A 450 -26.05 -6.79 10.69
N SER A 451 -26.86 -7.64 10.08
CA SER A 451 -27.86 -8.48 10.74
C SER A 451 -28.81 -7.67 11.64
N ILE A 452 -29.28 -6.52 11.15
CA ILE A 452 -30.22 -5.68 11.89
C ILE A 452 -31.61 -6.29 11.79
N LYS A 453 -32.24 -6.50 12.95
CA LYS A 453 -33.54 -7.17 13.09
C LYS A 453 -34.66 -6.16 13.35
N THR A 454 -35.73 -6.26 12.57
CA THR A 454 -37.04 -5.63 12.80
C THR A 454 -38.06 -6.74 13.05
N THR A 455 -38.78 -6.67 14.16
CA THR A 455 -39.88 -7.60 14.43
C THR A 455 -41.18 -6.94 13.98
N VAL A 456 -41.97 -7.69 13.21
CA VAL A 456 -43.30 -7.28 12.76
C VAL A 456 -44.32 -8.17 13.44
N GLU A 457 -45.20 -7.55 14.21
CA GLU A 457 -46.32 -8.20 14.86
C GLU A 457 -47.59 -7.98 14.08
N TYR A 458 -48.41 -9.01 14.01
CA TYR A 458 -49.70 -9.04 13.36
C TYR A 458 -50.72 -9.25 14.44
N SER A 459 -51.67 -8.31 14.54
CA SER A 459 -52.65 -8.31 15.61
C SER A 459 -54.06 -8.18 15.05
N ILE A 460 -54.98 -8.92 15.65
CA ILE A 460 -56.39 -8.92 15.26
C ILE A 460 -57.31 -9.05 16.46
N THR A 461 -58.47 -8.40 16.38
CA THR A 461 -59.59 -8.62 17.31
C THR A 461 -60.91 -8.48 16.56
N ALA A 462 -61.91 -9.25 16.97
CA ALA A 462 -63.24 -9.24 16.37
C ALA A 462 -64.26 -8.64 17.34
N SER A 463 -65.34 -8.10 16.77
CA SER A 463 -66.51 -7.68 17.52
C SER A 463 -67.52 -8.83 17.66
N GLY A 464 -68.50 -8.68 18.56
CA GLY A 464 -69.63 -9.63 18.64
C GLY A 464 -70.51 -9.68 17.37
N THR A 465 -70.32 -8.74 16.44
CA THR A 465 -71.05 -8.67 15.17
C THR A 465 -70.21 -9.07 13.95
N THR A 466 -68.92 -9.36 14.14
CA THR A 466 -68.04 -9.81 13.05
C THR A 466 -68.51 -11.18 12.54
N PRO A 467 -68.81 -11.35 11.24
CA PRO A 467 -69.27 -12.63 10.70
C PRO A 467 -68.23 -13.74 10.87
N ALA A 468 -68.70 -14.97 11.13
CA ALA A 468 -67.82 -16.13 11.13
C ALA A 468 -67.32 -16.42 9.70
N GLY A 469 -66.02 -16.65 9.55
CA GLY A 469 -65.40 -16.85 8.25
C GLY A 469 -63.89 -17.07 8.36
N ILE A 470 -63.24 -17.33 7.22
CA ILE A 470 -61.78 -17.43 7.11
C ILE A 470 -61.29 -16.14 6.47
N TYR A 471 -60.62 -15.30 7.27
CA TYR A 471 -60.10 -14.01 6.85
C TYR A 471 -58.65 -14.13 6.40
N GLN A 472 -58.34 -13.64 5.20
CA GLN A 472 -57.01 -13.78 4.59
C GLN A 472 -56.57 -12.51 3.88
N GLY A 473 -55.25 -12.34 3.81
CA GLY A 473 -54.56 -11.24 3.12
C GLY A 473 -53.09 -11.60 2.97
N VAL A 474 -52.41 -10.97 2.02
CA VAL A 474 -50.98 -11.18 1.76
C VAL A 474 -50.23 -9.88 2.02
N VAL A 475 -49.11 -9.95 2.75
CA VAL A 475 -48.16 -8.84 2.92
C VAL A 475 -46.88 -9.14 2.13
N THR A 476 -46.32 -8.12 1.50
CA THR A 476 -45.05 -8.20 0.75
C THR A 476 -44.06 -7.22 1.35
N TYR A 477 -42.87 -7.71 1.68
CA TYR A 477 -41.77 -6.92 2.23
C TYR A 477 -40.72 -6.59 1.18
N VAL A 478 -40.20 -5.37 1.20
CA VAL A 478 -39.13 -4.91 0.30
C VAL A 478 -38.02 -4.25 1.12
N ALA A 479 -36.82 -4.81 1.06
CA ALA A 479 -35.60 -4.20 1.57
C ALA A 479 -34.81 -3.58 0.41
N THR A 480 -34.44 -2.30 0.51
CA THR A 480 -33.66 -1.57 -0.49
C THR A 480 -32.43 -0.97 0.16
N ALA A 481 -31.23 -1.29 -0.34
CA ALA A 481 -29.97 -0.67 0.11
C ALA A 481 -29.63 0.58 -0.71
N THR A 482 -28.91 1.51 -0.09
CA THR A 482 -28.40 2.73 -0.74
C THR A 482 -26.87 2.73 -0.67
N PHE A 483 -26.20 2.58 -1.83
CA PHE A 483 -24.74 2.47 -1.96
C PHE A 483 -24.05 3.81 -2.17
#